data_AF-A0A2T0MT07-F1
#
_entry.id   AF-A0A2T0MT07-F1
#
_cell.length_a   1.000
_cell.length_b   1.000
_cell.length_c   1.000
_cell.angle_alpha   90.00
_cell.angle_beta   90.00
_cell.angle_gamma   90.00
#
_symmetry.space_group_name_H-M   'P 1'
#
loop_
_entity.id
_entity.type
_entity.pdbx_description
1 polymer ?
#
loop_
_entity_poly.entity_id
_entity_poly.type
_entity_poly.pdbx_seq_one_letter_code
_entity_poly.pdbx_strand_id
1 'polypeptide(L)'
;MTEIPMLLILAGLAAYTVLAGADFGAGLWTLLAGGRESRDELRHYARHAMGPVWEANHVWLIFVLVVCWTAYPVAFGSIMSTLAVPLFLAAVGIILRGASYALRGQLDGAPGERPVEYLFALSSILTPFALGTVVGGIASGRVPVGNAAGDLVTSWLNPTSVFIGALAVATGAYLSAVYLAADAHRVGSRSLESAFRTRALVAGGCAGALALAGLILVRYDAPALSAGLTSDGGAVMVAVSGLAGLATLLLVWRHRFGPARASAALAVAAMVAGWALAQRPYVLRGLTLDQAAAGRSTLTAVIVTAVIGVVVLFPALFLLFRLFLRGDLDHGAAPAAAEAAAGPSAGPARGAAGRSIARGRHAAFAGVTLVAGVAMTVLAGPGWVLAVGVILLVACAAATFTLVAAES
;
A
#
# COMPACT_ATOMS: atom_id res chain seq x y z
N MET A 1 15.97 -5.45 19.57
CA MET A 1 14.49 -5.59 19.65
C MET A 1 13.79 -4.33 19.16
N THR A 2 14.27 -3.14 19.54
CA THR A 2 13.75 -1.84 19.11
C THR A 2 13.73 -1.68 17.59
N GLU A 3 14.71 -2.22 16.85
CA GLU A 3 14.71 -2.11 15.38
C GLU A 3 13.58 -2.88 14.67
N ILE A 4 13.02 -3.96 15.25
CA ILE A 4 12.08 -4.84 14.54
C ILE A 4 10.78 -4.10 14.20
N PRO A 5 10.09 -3.41 15.14
CA PRO A 5 8.92 -2.61 14.79
C PRO A 5 9.23 -1.48 13.80
N MET A 6 10.46 -0.94 13.80
CA MET A 6 10.85 0.07 12.80
C MET A 6 10.91 -0.54 11.41
N LEU A 7 11.50 -1.74 11.27
CA LEU A 7 11.51 -2.46 10.00
C LEU A 7 10.08 -2.79 9.52
N LEU A 8 9.18 -3.15 10.44
CA LEU A 8 7.76 -3.36 10.12
C LEU A 8 7.08 -2.08 9.61
N ILE A 9 7.31 -0.94 10.29
CA ILE A 9 6.81 0.37 9.84
C ILE A 9 7.34 0.69 8.43
N LEU A 10 8.64 0.51 8.19
CA LEU A 10 9.26 0.79 6.89
C LEU A 10 8.73 -0.13 5.79
N ALA A 11 8.52 -1.40 6.09
CA ALA A 11 7.90 -2.35 5.16
C ALA A 11 6.45 -1.96 4.84
N GLY A 12 5.66 -1.61 5.86
CA GLY A 12 4.29 -1.11 5.68
C GLY A 12 4.23 0.21 4.91
N LEU A 13 5.15 1.13 5.18
CA LEU A 13 5.25 2.40 4.47
C LEU A 13 5.66 2.18 3.02
N ALA A 14 6.65 1.33 2.74
CA ALA A 14 7.03 0.97 1.37
C ALA A 14 5.87 0.29 0.62
N ALA A 15 5.17 -0.66 1.26
CA ALA A 15 3.99 -1.31 0.68
C ALA A 15 2.90 -0.28 0.38
N TYR A 16 2.61 0.64 1.30
CA TYR A 16 1.66 1.72 1.09
C TYR A 16 2.09 2.64 -0.06
N THR A 17 3.33 3.13 -0.07
CA THR A 17 3.80 4.04 -1.12
C THR A 17 3.79 3.38 -2.50
N VAL A 18 4.10 2.08 -2.60
CA VAL A 18 4.07 1.35 -3.87
C VAL A 18 2.64 1.06 -4.33
N LEU A 19 1.82 0.46 -3.46
CA LEU A 19 0.50 -0.01 -3.83
C LEU A 19 -0.52 1.13 -3.88
N ALA A 20 -0.54 1.99 -2.85
CA ALA A 20 -1.38 3.17 -2.83
C ALA A 20 -0.87 4.24 -3.81
N GLY A 21 0.44 4.35 -4.05
CA GLY A 21 0.98 5.27 -5.05
C GLY A 21 0.44 5.01 -6.46
N ALA A 22 0.39 3.75 -6.89
CA ALA A 22 -0.20 3.39 -8.18
C ALA A 22 -1.69 3.76 -8.28
N ASP A 23 -2.40 3.64 -7.17
CA ASP A 23 -3.81 3.95 -7.05
C ASP A 23 -4.09 5.48 -7.00
N PHE A 24 -3.26 6.26 -6.30
CA PHE A 24 -3.31 7.74 -6.32
C PHE A 24 -2.96 8.31 -7.69
N GLY A 25 -1.93 7.77 -8.36
CA GLY A 25 -1.57 8.21 -9.70
C GLY A 25 -2.65 7.98 -10.74
N ALA A 26 -3.52 6.97 -10.56
CA ALA A 26 -4.61 6.69 -11.49
C ALA A 26 -5.63 7.83 -11.49
N GLY A 27 -5.94 8.39 -10.31
CA GLY A 27 -6.78 9.58 -10.19
C GLY A 27 -6.16 10.82 -10.85
N LEU A 28 -4.84 10.99 -10.77
CA LEU A 28 -4.15 12.07 -11.50
C LEU A 28 -4.29 11.88 -13.03
N TRP A 29 -4.11 10.66 -13.53
CA TRP A 29 -4.27 10.39 -14.96
C TRP A 29 -5.71 10.61 -15.44
N THR A 30 -6.71 10.39 -14.60
CA THR A 30 -8.09 10.74 -14.94
C THR A 30 -8.30 12.24 -15.14
N LEU A 31 -7.63 13.08 -14.34
CA LEU A 31 -7.67 14.54 -14.45
C LEU A 31 -6.92 15.06 -15.67
N LEU A 32 -5.68 14.59 -15.86
CA LEU A 32 -4.80 15.02 -16.95
C LEU A 32 -5.26 14.52 -18.33
N ALA A 33 -6.19 13.57 -18.38
CA ALA A 33 -6.77 13.05 -19.62
C ALA A 33 -7.84 13.96 -20.26
N GLY A 34 -7.82 15.29 -20.07
CA GLY A 34 -8.87 16.18 -20.60
C GLY A 34 -9.10 16.13 -22.12
N GLY A 35 -10.36 15.95 -22.57
CA GLY A 35 -10.90 16.66 -23.75
C GLY A 35 -11.23 15.97 -25.08
N ARG A 36 -11.27 14.62 -25.25
CA ARG A 36 -11.77 13.93 -26.48
C ARG A 36 -12.21 12.48 -26.19
N GLU A 37 -13.12 11.89 -26.99
CA GLU A 37 -13.70 10.52 -26.82
C GLU A 37 -12.69 9.40 -26.53
N SER A 38 -11.53 9.37 -27.22
CA SER A 38 -10.44 8.40 -26.97
C SER A 38 -9.86 8.45 -25.54
N ARG A 39 -10.24 9.46 -24.75
CA ARG A 39 -9.76 9.70 -23.38
C ARG A 39 -10.75 9.23 -22.31
N ASP A 40 -12.02 9.03 -22.64
CA ASP A 40 -12.99 8.42 -21.71
C ASP A 40 -12.72 6.93 -21.55
N GLU A 41 -12.25 6.27 -22.62
CA GLU A 41 -11.73 4.89 -22.57
C GLU A 41 -10.53 4.79 -21.61
N LEU A 42 -9.55 5.71 -21.70
CA LEU A 42 -8.39 5.76 -20.79
C LEU A 42 -8.80 5.99 -19.33
N ARG A 43 -9.77 6.89 -19.10
CA ARG A 43 -10.29 7.18 -17.77
C ARG A 43 -11.05 5.99 -17.19
N HIS A 44 -11.93 5.39 -17.97
CA HIS A 44 -12.69 4.21 -17.56
C HIS A 44 -11.75 3.04 -17.25
N TYR A 45 -10.76 2.80 -18.12
CA TYR A 45 -9.77 1.76 -17.91
C TYR A 45 -8.93 1.96 -16.65
N ALA A 46 -8.38 3.17 -16.44
CA ALA A 46 -7.60 3.48 -15.25
C ALA A 46 -8.40 3.33 -13.96
N ARG A 47 -9.70 3.63 -14.01
CA ARG A 47 -10.63 3.46 -12.87
C ARG A 47 -10.88 1.98 -12.59
N HIS A 48 -11.23 1.20 -13.61
CA HIS A 48 -11.62 -0.20 -13.46
C HIS A 48 -10.45 -1.07 -12.98
N ALA A 49 -9.25 -0.88 -13.56
CA ALA A 49 -8.07 -1.64 -13.20
C ALA A 49 -7.58 -1.41 -11.75
N MET A 50 -7.98 -0.31 -11.11
CA MET A 50 -7.48 0.09 -9.79
C MET A 50 -8.51 -0.05 -8.66
N GLY A 51 -9.79 -0.31 -8.95
CA GLY A 51 -10.87 -0.41 -7.96
C GLY A 51 -10.58 -1.35 -6.78
N PRO A 52 -10.26 -2.64 -7.02
CA PRO A 52 -9.99 -3.60 -5.94
C PRO A 52 -8.75 -3.29 -5.10
N VAL A 53 -7.80 -2.55 -5.67
CA VAL A 53 -6.51 -2.26 -5.03
C VAL A 53 -6.68 -1.20 -3.94
N TRP A 54 -7.61 -0.25 -4.12
CA TRP A 54 -7.88 0.83 -3.15
C TRP A 54 -8.27 0.31 -1.76
N GLU A 55 -9.18 -0.66 -1.68
CA GLU A 55 -9.68 -1.21 -0.41
C GLU A 55 -8.55 -1.88 0.39
N ALA A 56 -7.66 -2.60 -0.30
CA ALA A 56 -6.53 -3.29 0.33
C ALA A 56 -5.41 -2.33 0.80
N ASN A 57 -5.30 -1.15 0.19
CA ASN A 57 -4.15 -0.26 0.41
C ASN A 57 -4.15 0.42 1.79
N HIS A 58 -5.32 0.79 2.32
CA HIS A 58 -5.41 1.57 3.56
C HIS A 58 -4.98 0.77 4.80
N VAL A 59 -5.04 -0.56 4.72
CA VAL A 59 -4.56 -1.46 5.79
C VAL A 59 -3.10 -1.17 6.13
N TRP A 60 -2.25 -0.89 5.13
CA TRP A 60 -0.83 -0.59 5.34
C TRP A 60 -0.62 0.72 6.11
N LEU A 61 -1.39 1.76 5.81
CA LEU A 61 -1.29 3.04 6.50
C LEU A 61 -1.72 2.91 7.96
N ILE A 62 -2.86 2.24 8.21
CA ILE A 62 -3.33 2.00 9.57
C ILE A 62 -2.33 1.14 10.35
N PHE A 63 -1.77 0.11 9.72
CA PHE A 63 -0.72 -0.72 10.31
C PHE A 63 0.49 0.13 10.73
N VAL A 64 1.00 0.99 9.84
CA VAL A 64 2.11 1.90 10.15
C VAL A 64 1.79 2.79 11.34
N LEU A 65 0.60 3.41 11.36
CA LEU A 65 0.19 4.32 12.45
C LEU A 65 0.05 3.58 13.78
N VAL A 66 -0.58 2.40 13.81
CA VAL A 66 -0.79 1.61 15.03
C VAL A 66 0.54 1.08 15.57
N VAL A 67 1.42 0.57 14.71
CA VAL A 67 2.76 0.11 15.14
C VAL A 67 3.59 1.29 15.63
N CYS A 68 3.56 2.44 14.95
CA CYS A 68 4.26 3.65 15.39
C CYS A 68 3.77 4.12 16.76
N TRP A 69 2.45 4.20 16.95
CA TRP A 69 1.83 4.60 18.21
C TRP A 69 2.20 3.65 19.36
N THR A 70 2.14 2.35 19.12
CA THR A 70 2.34 1.34 20.16
C THR A 70 3.81 1.12 20.49
N ALA A 71 4.68 1.11 19.48
CA ALA A 71 6.11 0.84 19.66
C ALA A 71 6.93 2.11 19.97
N TYR A 72 6.50 3.28 19.50
CA TYR A 72 7.22 4.56 19.65
C TYR A 72 6.29 5.72 20.06
N PRO A 73 5.63 5.64 21.23
CA PRO A 73 4.56 6.58 21.60
C PRO A 73 5.01 8.04 21.66
N VAL A 74 6.25 8.31 22.10
CA VAL A 74 6.80 9.68 22.17
C VAL A 74 6.98 10.27 20.76
N ALA A 75 7.52 9.47 19.83
CA ALA A 75 7.67 9.89 18.45
C ALA A 75 6.29 10.11 17.80
N PHE A 76 5.36 9.19 18.01
CA PHE A 76 3.98 9.28 17.50
C PHE A 76 3.28 10.55 18.01
N GLY A 77 3.31 10.82 19.32
CA GLY A 77 2.69 12.01 19.89
C GLY A 77 3.26 13.31 19.33
N SER A 78 4.58 13.36 19.17
CA SER A 78 5.28 14.52 18.58
C SER A 78 4.89 14.76 17.12
N ILE A 79 4.86 13.69 16.30
CA ILE A 79 4.47 13.73 14.89
C ILE A 79 3.00 14.14 14.75
N MET A 80 2.09 13.46 15.43
CA MET A 80 0.64 13.67 15.29
C MET A 80 0.22 15.07 15.75
N SER A 81 0.84 15.59 16.82
CA SER A 81 0.50 16.91 17.35
C SER A 81 1.09 18.05 16.52
N THR A 82 2.31 17.89 15.99
CA THR A 82 2.98 18.92 15.17
C THR A 82 2.44 18.96 13.74
N LEU A 83 2.17 17.79 13.16
CA LEU A 83 1.77 17.63 11.76
C LEU A 83 0.27 17.33 11.62
N ALA A 84 -0.54 17.78 12.59
CA ALA A 84 -1.98 17.54 12.63
C ALA A 84 -2.69 18.05 11.37
N VAL A 85 -2.31 19.24 10.86
CA VAL A 85 -2.92 19.85 9.67
C VAL A 85 -2.75 18.99 8.41
N PRO A 86 -1.53 18.63 7.97
CA PRO A 86 -1.38 17.81 6.78
C PRO A 86 -1.92 16.39 6.97
N LEU A 87 -1.85 15.81 8.19
CA LEU A 87 -2.48 14.53 8.48
C LEU A 87 -4.02 14.59 8.35
N PHE A 88 -4.63 15.67 8.81
CA PHE A 88 -6.06 15.91 8.63
C PHE A 88 -6.43 16.09 7.16
N LEU A 89 -5.63 16.85 6.39
CA LEU A 89 -5.83 16.99 4.94
C LEU A 89 -5.73 15.64 4.22
N ALA A 90 -4.78 14.78 4.61
CA ALA A 90 -4.68 13.42 4.08
C ALA A 90 -5.91 12.58 4.43
N ALA A 91 -6.40 12.65 5.67
CA ALA A 91 -7.61 11.94 6.10
C ALA A 91 -8.85 12.41 5.33
N VAL A 92 -9.04 13.72 5.16
CA VAL A 92 -10.11 14.29 4.33
C VAL A 92 -9.99 13.77 2.89
N GLY A 93 -8.78 13.79 2.31
CA GLY A 93 -8.53 13.23 0.99
C GLY A 93 -8.96 11.76 0.87
N ILE A 94 -8.59 10.91 1.83
CA ILE A 94 -8.99 9.50 1.88
C ILE A 94 -10.52 9.36 1.93
N ILE A 95 -11.20 10.12 2.79
CA ILE A 95 -12.66 10.09 2.94
C ILE A 95 -13.35 10.50 1.64
N LEU A 96 -12.94 11.63 1.04
CA LEU A 96 -13.50 12.13 -0.21
C LEU A 96 -13.31 11.13 -1.35
N ARG A 97 -12.18 10.43 -1.36
CA ARG A 97 -11.88 9.40 -2.35
C ARG A 97 -12.80 8.18 -2.19
N GLY A 98 -12.98 7.69 -0.96
CA GLY A 98 -13.91 6.59 -0.65
C GLY A 98 -15.36 6.95 -0.96
N ALA A 99 -15.80 8.15 -0.57
CA ALA A 99 -17.13 8.67 -0.92
C ALA A 99 -17.32 8.74 -2.44
N SER A 100 -16.29 9.19 -3.17
CA SER A 100 -16.35 9.24 -4.63
C SER A 100 -16.49 7.84 -5.25
N TYR A 101 -15.87 6.80 -4.70
CA TYR A 101 -16.09 5.42 -5.16
C TYR A 101 -17.51 4.93 -4.90
N ALA A 102 -18.04 5.17 -3.70
CA ALA A 102 -19.39 4.72 -3.32
C ALA A 102 -20.51 5.42 -4.10
N LEU A 103 -20.36 6.73 -4.37
CA LEU A 103 -21.35 7.51 -5.12
C LEU A 103 -21.30 7.22 -6.63
N ARG A 104 -20.17 6.74 -7.15
CA ARG A 104 -19.99 6.51 -8.59
C ARG A 104 -20.96 5.47 -9.15
N GLY A 105 -21.08 4.30 -8.50
CA GLY A 105 -22.01 3.26 -8.95
C GLY A 105 -23.49 3.65 -8.94
N GLN A 106 -23.82 4.81 -8.36
CA GLN A 106 -25.17 5.37 -8.31
C GLN A 106 -25.40 6.51 -9.32
N LEU A 107 -24.33 7.03 -9.93
CA LEU A 107 -24.36 8.27 -10.72
C LEU A 107 -23.93 8.08 -12.18
N ASP A 108 -23.74 6.85 -12.65
CA ASP A 108 -23.36 6.56 -14.04
C ASP A 108 -24.33 7.23 -15.03
N GLY A 109 -23.84 8.20 -15.82
CA GLY A 109 -24.65 8.95 -16.80
C GLY A 109 -25.52 10.07 -16.20
N ALA A 110 -25.40 10.37 -14.90
CA ALA A 110 -26.16 11.40 -14.22
C ALA A 110 -25.43 12.76 -14.19
N PRO A 111 -26.14 13.90 -14.05
CA PRO A 111 -25.53 15.23 -13.96
C PRO A 111 -24.48 15.40 -12.83
N GLY A 112 -24.52 14.53 -11.81
CA GLY A 112 -23.58 14.52 -10.68
C GLY A 112 -22.26 13.78 -10.91
N GLU A 113 -22.07 13.11 -12.06
CA GLU A 113 -20.86 12.33 -12.34
C GLU A 113 -19.59 13.20 -12.38
N ARG A 114 -19.64 14.33 -13.12
CA ARG A 114 -18.46 15.20 -13.30
C ARG A 114 -17.93 15.80 -11.99
N PRO A 115 -18.75 16.40 -11.08
CA PRO A 115 -18.26 16.86 -9.78
C PRO A 115 -17.59 15.75 -8.96
N VAL A 116 -18.12 14.53 -8.98
CA VAL A 116 -17.56 13.38 -8.27
C VAL A 116 -16.23 12.94 -8.87
N GLU A 117 -16.09 12.99 -10.19
CA GLU A 117 -14.80 12.73 -10.87
C GLU A 117 -13.74 13.77 -10.51
N TYR A 118 -14.10 15.06 -10.45
CA TYR A 118 -13.18 16.10 -10.00
C TYR A 118 -12.77 15.92 -8.54
N LEU A 119 -13.72 15.54 -7.67
CA LEU A 119 -13.44 15.26 -6.27
C LEU A 119 -12.48 14.08 -6.09
N PHE A 120 -12.69 13.02 -6.87
CA PHE A 120 -11.80 11.86 -6.92
C PHE A 120 -10.39 12.23 -7.37
N ALA A 121 -10.27 13.02 -8.43
CA ALA A 121 -8.98 13.48 -8.94
C ALA A 121 -8.25 14.35 -7.92
N LEU A 122 -8.94 15.33 -7.33
CA LEU A 122 -8.36 16.26 -6.36
C LEU A 122 -7.89 15.52 -5.10
N SER A 123 -8.72 14.64 -4.56
CA SER A 123 -8.36 13.81 -3.39
C SER A 123 -7.18 12.89 -3.67
N SER A 124 -7.04 12.41 -4.92
CA SER A 124 -5.91 11.57 -5.35
C SER A 124 -4.58 12.32 -5.45
N ILE A 125 -4.60 13.65 -5.53
CA ILE A 125 -3.41 14.50 -5.48
C ILE A 125 -3.16 14.97 -4.04
N LEU A 126 -4.22 15.44 -3.37
CA LEU A 126 -4.15 16.01 -2.02
C LEU A 126 -3.58 14.99 -1.01
N THR A 127 -4.05 13.74 -1.05
CA THR A 127 -3.65 12.71 -0.09
C THR A 127 -2.16 12.39 -0.13
N PRO A 128 -1.57 11.97 -1.27
CA PRO A 128 -0.13 11.70 -1.33
C PRO A 128 0.70 12.97 -1.14
N PHE A 129 0.23 14.14 -1.57
CA PHE A 129 0.91 15.41 -1.30
C PHE A 129 1.02 15.67 0.20
N ALA A 130 -0.10 15.59 0.93
CA ALA A 130 -0.15 15.84 2.36
C ALA A 130 0.63 14.80 3.17
N LEU A 131 0.59 13.52 2.79
CA LEU A 131 1.43 12.49 3.42
C LEU A 131 2.92 12.70 3.10
N GLY A 132 3.25 13.15 1.90
CA GLY A 132 4.62 13.51 1.54
C GLY A 132 5.15 14.72 2.31
N THR A 133 4.32 15.74 2.55
CA THR A 133 4.73 16.90 3.38
C THR A 133 4.97 16.51 4.84
N VAL A 134 4.22 15.53 5.37
CA VAL A 134 4.48 14.92 6.69
C VAL A 134 5.85 14.26 6.71
N VAL A 135 6.15 13.39 5.75
CA VAL A 135 7.45 12.72 5.63
C VAL A 135 8.56 13.76 5.52
N GLY A 136 8.39 14.79 4.70
CA GLY A 136 9.41 15.84 4.58
C GLY A 136 9.56 16.73 5.82
N GLY A 137 8.52 16.91 6.63
CA GLY A 137 8.60 17.64 7.89
C GLY A 137 9.43 16.86 8.92
N ILE A 138 9.23 15.55 8.97
CA ILE A 138 10.06 14.62 9.76
C ILE A 138 11.50 14.63 9.23
N ALA A 139 11.68 14.42 7.92
CA ALA A 139 12.99 14.28 7.28
C ALA A 139 13.85 15.55 7.40
N SER A 140 13.23 16.73 7.40
CA SER A 140 13.92 18.01 7.58
C SER A 140 14.10 18.43 9.03
N GLY A 141 13.70 17.58 10.00
CA GLY A 141 13.90 17.82 11.42
C GLY A 141 13.04 18.96 11.99
N ARG A 142 11.87 19.21 11.38
CA ARG A 142 10.90 20.25 11.79
C ARG A 142 9.84 19.76 12.77
N VAL A 143 9.93 18.50 13.19
CA VAL A 143 9.11 17.92 14.25
C VAL A 143 9.94 17.86 15.53
N PRO A 144 9.78 18.83 16.45
CA PRO A 144 10.43 18.79 17.75
C PRO A 144 9.84 17.68 18.61
N VAL A 145 10.64 17.15 19.53
CA VAL A 145 10.21 16.12 20.47
C VAL A 145 9.33 16.75 21.54
N GLY A 146 8.14 16.19 21.73
CA GLY A 146 7.15 16.66 22.71
C GLY A 146 5.80 16.96 22.06
N ASN A 147 4.74 16.85 22.85
CA ASN A 147 3.39 17.14 22.38
C ASN A 147 3.21 18.64 22.14
N ALA A 148 2.69 18.99 20.96
CA ALA A 148 2.40 20.36 20.53
C ALA A 148 3.61 21.31 20.60
N ALA A 149 4.83 20.77 20.47
CA ALA A 149 6.06 21.56 20.52
C ALA A 149 6.39 22.26 19.19
N GLY A 150 5.86 21.76 18.07
CA GLY A 150 6.07 22.32 16.74
C GLY A 150 4.91 23.18 16.26
N ASP A 151 5.17 24.01 15.24
CA ASP A 151 4.18 24.90 14.65
C ASP A 151 3.33 24.17 13.60
N LEU A 152 2.00 24.32 13.66
CA LEU A 152 1.04 23.57 12.84
C LEU A 152 1.11 23.87 11.32
N VAL A 153 1.77 24.96 10.92
CA VAL A 153 1.77 25.46 9.55
C VAL A 153 3.16 25.33 8.94
N THR A 154 4.17 25.93 9.57
CA THR A 154 5.55 25.99 9.08
C THR A 154 6.27 24.65 9.15
N SER A 155 5.85 23.73 10.04
CA SER A 155 6.46 22.40 10.15
C SER A 155 6.27 21.53 8.91
N TRP A 156 5.28 21.85 8.06
CA TRP A 156 5.01 21.13 6.81
C TRP A 156 4.97 22.01 5.55
N LEU A 157 4.88 23.34 5.69
CA LEU A 157 4.99 24.32 4.59
C LEU A 157 6.41 24.88 4.45
N ASN A 158 7.39 23.99 4.38
CA ASN A 158 8.78 24.33 4.15
C ASN A 158 9.26 23.74 2.81
N PRO A 159 10.40 24.21 2.26
CA PRO A 159 10.88 23.77 0.95
C PRO A 159 10.98 22.25 0.84
N THR A 160 11.63 21.58 1.80
CA THR A 160 11.78 20.12 1.77
C THR A 160 10.45 19.38 1.85
N SER A 161 9.53 19.79 2.73
CA SER A 161 8.21 19.17 2.87
C SER A 161 7.37 19.31 1.61
N VAL A 162 7.24 20.52 1.07
CA VAL A 162 6.46 20.76 -0.15
C VAL A 162 7.06 19.98 -1.32
N PHE A 163 8.39 19.92 -1.40
CA PHE A 163 9.08 19.16 -2.42
C PHE A 163 8.84 17.66 -2.32
N ILE A 164 8.94 17.08 -1.12
CA ILE A 164 8.66 15.65 -0.91
C ILE A 164 7.18 15.34 -1.15
N GLY A 165 6.27 16.26 -0.82
CA GLY A 165 4.87 16.19 -1.23
C GLY A 165 4.69 16.10 -2.74
N ALA A 166 5.35 16.98 -3.50
CA ALA A 166 5.32 16.96 -4.96
C ALA A 166 5.95 15.68 -5.54
N LEU A 167 7.07 15.22 -4.95
CA LEU A 167 7.72 13.97 -5.31
C LEU A 167 6.82 12.75 -5.07
N ALA A 168 6.04 12.73 -3.98
CA ALA A 168 5.08 11.66 -3.70
C ALA A 168 3.98 11.59 -4.78
N VAL A 169 3.44 12.75 -5.20
CA VAL A 169 2.48 12.82 -6.31
C VAL A 169 3.10 12.34 -7.62
N ALA A 170 4.30 12.81 -7.96
CA ALA A 170 5.00 12.42 -9.18
C ALA A 170 5.34 10.92 -9.21
N THR A 171 5.76 10.37 -8.07
CA THR A 171 6.06 8.94 -7.91
C THR A 171 4.78 8.11 -8.05
N GLY A 172 3.67 8.56 -7.47
CA GLY A 172 2.36 7.91 -7.67
C GLY A 172 1.94 7.90 -9.13
N ALA A 173 2.06 9.03 -9.83
CA ALA A 173 1.79 9.14 -11.26
C ALA A 173 2.62 8.15 -12.09
N TYR A 174 3.92 8.08 -11.82
CA TYR A 174 4.85 7.15 -12.44
C TYR A 174 4.47 5.68 -12.18
N LEU A 175 4.26 5.29 -10.92
CA LEU A 175 3.86 3.93 -10.56
C LEU A 175 2.56 3.55 -11.27
N SER A 176 1.56 4.43 -11.22
CA SER A 176 0.28 4.19 -11.86
C SER A 176 0.41 3.94 -13.36
N ALA A 177 1.20 4.75 -14.07
CA ALA A 177 1.39 4.58 -15.50
C ALA A 177 2.10 3.27 -15.85
N VAL A 178 3.08 2.84 -15.04
CA VAL A 178 3.76 1.54 -15.22
C VAL A 178 2.78 0.38 -15.03
N TYR A 179 1.95 0.44 -13.98
CA TYR A 179 0.95 -0.59 -13.70
C TYR A 179 -0.14 -0.64 -14.77
N LEU A 180 -0.66 0.50 -15.20
CA LEU A 180 -1.69 0.60 -16.25
C LEU A 180 -1.17 0.16 -17.61
N ALA A 181 0.11 0.44 -17.94
CA ALA A 181 0.73 -0.08 -19.15
C ALA A 181 0.86 -1.61 -19.11
N ALA A 182 1.23 -2.18 -17.96
CA ALA A 182 1.31 -3.62 -17.77
C ALA A 182 -0.07 -4.30 -17.86
N ASP A 183 -1.10 -3.67 -17.29
CA ASP A 183 -2.46 -4.13 -17.36
C ASP A 183 -2.97 -4.10 -18.81
N ALA A 184 -2.72 -3.00 -19.53
CA ALA A 184 -3.18 -2.84 -20.92
C ALA A 184 -2.52 -3.85 -21.86
N HIS A 185 -1.25 -4.15 -21.60
CA HIS A 185 -0.53 -5.22 -22.29
C HIS A 185 -1.15 -6.60 -22.02
N ARG A 186 -1.55 -6.88 -20.76
CA ARG A 186 -2.21 -8.15 -20.39
C ARG A 186 -3.56 -8.32 -21.10
N VAL A 187 -4.34 -7.26 -21.22
CA VAL A 187 -5.65 -7.26 -21.89
C VAL A 187 -5.51 -7.19 -23.43
N GLY A 188 -4.32 -6.96 -23.97
CA GLY A 188 -4.04 -6.95 -25.41
C GLY A 188 -4.42 -5.64 -26.13
N SER A 189 -4.73 -4.58 -25.39
CA SER A 189 -5.09 -3.28 -25.97
C SER A 189 -3.85 -2.44 -26.31
N ARG A 190 -3.45 -2.45 -27.59
CA ARG A 190 -2.26 -1.73 -28.07
C ARG A 190 -2.38 -0.19 -27.95
N SER A 191 -3.58 0.36 -28.09
CA SER A 191 -3.83 1.80 -27.95
C SER A 191 -3.60 2.27 -26.51
N LEU A 192 -4.19 1.56 -25.54
CA LEU A 192 -4.03 1.82 -24.12
C LEU A 192 -2.58 1.57 -23.67
N GLU A 193 -1.96 0.48 -24.14
CA GLU A 193 -0.57 0.17 -23.84
C GLU A 193 0.37 1.31 -24.27
N SER A 194 0.26 1.77 -25.53
CA SER A 194 1.10 2.86 -26.04
C SER A 194 0.88 4.17 -25.27
N ALA A 195 -0.37 4.46 -24.92
CA ALA A 195 -0.76 5.64 -24.18
C ALA A 195 -0.18 5.65 -22.75
N PHE A 196 -0.26 4.55 -22.01
CA PHE A 196 0.28 4.45 -20.66
C PHE A 196 1.79 4.24 -20.64
N ARG A 197 2.38 3.58 -21.66
CA ARG A 197 3.84 3.48 -21.82
C ARG A 197 4.48 4.86 -21.95
N THR A 198 3.92 5.72 -22.80
CA THR A 198 4.42 7.09 -22.98
C THR A 198 4.32 7.88 -21.68
N ARG A 199 3.20 7.77 -20.97
CA ARG A 199 3.01 8.39 -19.65
C ARG A 199 3.99 7.86 -18.61
N ALA A 200 4.28 6.56 -18.61
CA ALA A 200 5.23 5.95 -17.69
C ALA A 200 6.66 6.46 -17.92
N LEU A 201 7.07 6.62 -19.18
CA LEU A 201 8.38 7.17 -19.52
C LEU A 201 8.49 8.65 -19.14
N VAL A 202 7.48 9.47 -19.48
CA VAL A 202 7.47 10.90 -19.14
C VAL A 202 7.40 11.10 -17.63
N ALA A 203 6.45 10.45 -16.95
CA ALA A 203 6.29 10.60 -15.50
C ALA A 203 7.50 10.03 -14.74
N GLY A 204 8.10 8.93 -15.19
CA GLY A 204 9.31 8.39 -14.59
C GLY A 204 10.53 9.30 -14.82
N GLY A 205 10.67 9.90 -15.99
CA GLY A 205 11.68 10.94 -16.25
C GLY A 205 11.48 12.17 -15.37
N CYS A 206 10.26 12.68 -15.25
CA CYS A 206 9.92 13.80 -14.37
C CYS A 206 10.15 13.47 -12.89
N ALA A 207 9.72 12.29 -12.42
CA ALA A 207 9.92 11.85 -11.03
C ALA A 207 11.42 11.66 -10.72
N GLY A 208 12.20 11.11 -11.66
CA GLY A 208 13.65 11.00 -11.53
C GLY A 208 14.35 12.37 -11.49
N ALA A 209 13.95 13.30 -12.37
CA ALA A 209 14.46 14.67 -12.35
C ALA A 209 14.10 15.40 -11.05
N LEU A 210 12.87 15.22 -10.54
CA LEU A 210 12.47 15.72 -9.23
C LEU A 210 13.30 15.07 -8.12
N ALA A 211 13.51 13.75 -8.12
CA ALA A 211 14.32 13.10 -7.09
C ALA A 211 15.75 13.67 -7.06
N LEU A 212 16.39 13.88 -8.23
CA LEU A 212 17.71 14.49 -8.34
C LEU A 212 17.72 15.95 -7.86
N ALA A 213 16.74 16.75 -8.25
CA ALA A 213 16.59 18.12 -7.75
C ALA A 213 16.35 18.15 -6.23
N GLY A 214 15.67 17.13 -5.69
CA GLY A 214 15.45 16.94 -4.27
C GLY A 214 16.74 16.72 -3.49
N LEU A 215 17.69 15.95 -4.05
CA LEU A 215 19.01 15.78 -3.43
C LEU A 215 19.75 17.13 -3.30
N ILE A 216 19.61 18.01 -4.30
CA ILE A 216 20.19 19.36 -4.25
C ILE A 216 19.47 20.20 -3.19
N LEU A 217 18.14 20.19 -3.17
CA LEU A 217 17.34 20.97 -2.22
C LEU A 217 17.64 20.56 -0.76
N VAL A 218 17.65 19.25 -0.49
CA VAL A 218 17.91 18.68 0.84
C VAL A 218 19.31 19.05 1.33
N ARG A 219 20.30 19.21 0.45
CA ARG A 219 21.63 19.68 0.81
C ARG A 219 21.63 21.06 1.48
N TYR A 220 20.71 21.94 1.07
CA TYR A 220 20.60 23.30 1.62
C TYR A 220 19.62 23.37 2.79
N ASP A 221 18.44 22.77 2.66
CA ASP A 221 17.34 22.93 3.62
C ASP A 221 17.36 21.89 4.76
N ALA A 222 17.99 20.71 4.54
CA ALA A 222 18.11 19.64 5.53
C ALA A 222 19.50 18.97 5.52
N PRO A 223 20.57 19.68 5.94
CA PRO A 223 21.95 19.18 5.82
C PRO A 223 22.22 17.85 6.52
N ALA A 224 21.55 17.59 7.66
CA ALA A 224 21.68 16.32 8.38
C ALA A 224 21.15 15.14 7.55
N LEU A 225 20.00 15.32 6.90
CA LEU A 225 19.43 14.32 5.99
C LEU A 225 20.34 14.13 4.77
N SER A 226 20.85 15.22 4.20
CA SER A 226 21.79 15.15 3.07
C SER A 226 23.03 14.33 3.43
N ALA A 227 23.63 14.57 4.59
CA ALA A 227 24.80 13.83 5.05
C ALA A 227 24.49 12.34 5.19
N GLY A 228 23.33 11.99 5.76
CA GLY A 228 22.85 10.62 5.86
C GLY A 228 22.62 9.95 4.51
N LEU A 229 22.04 10.67 3.54
CA LEU A 229 21.81 10.16 2.17
C LEU A 229 23.12 9.95 1.40
N THR A 230 24.19 10.68 1.74
CA THR A 230 25.53 10.51 1.16
C THR A 230 26.43 9.54 1.93
N SER A 231 25.99 9.04 3.09
CA SER A 231 26.72 8.03 3.88
C SER A 231 26.58 6.63 3.28
N ASP A 232 27.44 5.68 3.69
CA ASP A 232 27.53 4.34 3.07
C ASP A 232 26.16 3.65 2.87
N GLY A 233 25.31 3.60 3.89
CA GLY A 233 23.99 2.95 3.79
C GLY A 233 22.98 3.74 2.95
N GLY A 234 22.93 5.06 3.11
CA GLY A 234 22.03 5.94 2.37
C GLY A 234 22.38 6.01 0.88
N ALA A 235 23.66 6.16 0.57
CA ALA A 235 24.17 6.27 -0.80
C ALA A 235 23.89 5.00 -1.61
N VAL A 236 24.05 3.81 -0.99
CA VAL A 236 23.69 2.54 -1.63
C VAL A 236 22.20 2.50 -1.96
N MET A 237 21.31 2.92 -1.06
CA MET A 237 19.87 2.94 -1.34
C MET A 237 19.47 3.96 -2.41
N VAL A 238 20.12 5.14 -2.43
CA VAL A 238 19.93 6.13 -3.50
C VAL A 238 20.38 5.56 -4.85
N ALA A 239 21.53 4.88 -4.90
CA ALA A 239 22.03 4.22 -6.10
C ALA A 239 21.09 3.09 -6.56
N VAL A 240 20.64 2.23 -5.64
CA VAL A 240 19.66 1.17 -5.94
C VAL A 240 18.37 1.78 -6.48
N SER A 241 17.86 2.86 -5.88
CA SER A 241 16.66 3.56 -6.35
C SER A 241 16.84 4.11 -7.76
N GLY A 242 17.94 4.81 -8.03
CA GLY A 242 18.26 5.35 -9.35
C GLY A 242 18.43 4.26 -10.41
N LEU A 243 19.18 3.20 -10.12
CA LEU A 243 19.39 2.08 -11.04
C LEU A 243 18.09 1.31 -11.30
N ALA A 244 17.27 1.07 -10.29
CA ALA A 244 15.97 0.42 -10.45
C ALA A 244 14.98 1.29 -11.24
N GLY A 245 15.01 2.62 -11.03
CA GLY A 245 14.25 3.58 -11.83
C GLY A 245 14.64 3.57 -13.30
N LEU A 246 15.95 3.65 -13.60
CA LEU A 246 16.48 3.55 -14.96
C LEU A 246 16.17 2.19 -15.61
N ALA A 247 16.33 1.10 -14.86
CA ALA A 247 15.96 -0.24 -15.32
C ALA A 247 14.47 -0.29 -15.67
N THR A 248 13.60 0.32 -14.86
CA THR A 248 12.17 0.41 -15.18
C THR A 248 11.93 1.14 -16.48
N LEU A 249 12.53 2.31 -16.68
CA LEU A 249 12.37 3.08 -17.92
C LEU A 249 12.81 2.28 -19.14
N LEU A 250 13.95 1.59 -19.04
CA LEU A 250 14.45 0.72 -20.10
C LEU A 250 13.52 -0.47 -20.38
N LEU A 251 13.00 -1.12 -19.33
CA LEU A 251 12.08 -2.25 -19.44
C LEU A 251 10.74 -1.83 -20.03
N VAL A 252 10.20 -0.68 -19.62
CA VAL A 252 8.99 -0.07 -20.20
C VAL A 252 9.23 0.26 -21.67
N TRP A 253 10.39 0.83 -22.02
CA TRP A 253 10.76 1.11 -23.41
C TRP A 253 10.86 -0.18 -24.26
N ARG A 254 11.33 -1.28 -23.67
CA ARG A 254 11.39 -2.62 -24.31
C ARG A 254 10.09 -3.43 -24.22
N HIS A 255 8.97 -2.85 -23.78
CA HIS A 255 7.68 -3.55 -23.60
C HIS A 255 7.73 -4.75 -22.64
N ARG A 256 8.64 -4.76 -21.67
CA ARG A 256 8.80 -5.82 -20.65
C ARG A 256 8.16 -5.39 -19.34
N PHE A 257 6.82 -5.39 -19.29
CA PHE A 257 6.07 -4.77 -18.20
C PHE A 257 6.06 -5.54 -16.87
N GLY A 258 6.14 -6.88 -16.89
CA GLY A 258 6.24 -7.70 -15.67
C GLY A 258 7.44 -7.31 -14.79
N PRO A 259 8.69 -7.41 -15.30
CA PRO A 259 9.86 -6.98 -14.54
C PRO A 259 9.89 -5.46 -14.30
N ALA A 260 9.29 -4.64 -15.18
CA ALA A 260 9.18 -3.20 -14.97
C ALA A 260 8.40 -2.84 -13.70
N ARG A 261 7.32 -3.59 -13.38
CA ARG A 261 6.57 -3.38 -12.12
C ARG A 261 7.43 -3.68 -10.89
N ALA A 262 8.21 -4.76 -10.93
CA ALA A 262 9.09 -5.14 -9.84
C ALA A 262 10.22 -4.12 -9.64
N SER A 263 10.85 -3.65 -10.72
CA SER A 263 11.89 -2.62 -10.64
C SER A 263 11.32 -1.26 -10.19
N ALA A 264 10.10 -0.91 -10.58
CA ALA A 264 9.44 0.32 -10.11
C ALA A 264 9.16 0.26 -8.61
N ALA A 265 8.62 -0.87 -8.13
CA ALA A 265 8.39 -1.11 -6.71
C ALA A 265 9.70 -1.06 -5.91
N LEU A 266 10.77 -1.68 -6.44
CA LEU A 266 12.09 -1.64 -5.82
C LEU A 266 12.64 -0.21 -5.75
N ALA A 267 12.48 0.59 -6.81
CA ALA A 267 12.97 1.97 -6.84
C ALA A 267 12.36 2.82 -5.70
N VAL A 268 11.04 2.69 -5.51
CA VAL A 268 10.29 3.40 -4.47
C VAL A 268 10.58 2.84 -3.08
N ALA A 269 10.64 1.52 -2.91
CA ALA A 269 11.00 0.90 -1.64
C ALA A 269 12.43 1.28 -1.20
N ALA A 270 13.38 1.33 -2.14
CA ALA A 270 14.74 1.79 -1.89
C ALA A 270 14.78 3.28 -1.50
N MET A 271 13.91 4.12 -2.07
CA MET A 271 13.79 5.52 -1.67
C MET A 271 13.33 5.65 -0.21
N VAL A 272 12.32 4.88 0.20
CA VAL A 272 11.85 4.83 1.61
C VAL A 272 12.94 4.30 2.55
N ALA A 273 13.63 3.22 2.15
CA ALA A 273 14.73 2.65 2.92
C ALA A 273 15.92 3.61 3.04
N GLY A 274 16.27 4.32 1.97
CA GLY A 274 17.34 5.32 1.94
C GLY A 274 17.07 6.48 2.91
N TRP A 275 15.82 6.97 2.95
CA TRP A 275 15.40 7.95 3.96
C TRP A 275 15.56 7.43 5.39
N ALA A 276 15.15 6.18 5.65
CA ALA A 276 15.27 5.58 6.98
C ALA A 276 16.72 5.40 7.42
N LEU A 277 17.59 4.95 6.52
CA LEU A 277 19.02 4.79 6.79
C LEU A 277 19.70 6.14 7.00
N ALA A 278 19.31 7.17 6.23
CA ALA A 278 19.86 8.51 6.35
C ALA A 278 19.55 9.20 7.69
N GLN A 279 18.49 8.80 8.39
CA GLN A 279 18.12 9.36 9.68
C GLN A 279 18.74 8.61 10.88
N ARG A 280 19.32 7.42 10.68
CA ARG A 280 19.89 6.65 11.79
C ARG A 280 20.94 7.45 12.56
N PRO A 281 20.98 7.38 13.90
CA PRO A 281 20.17 6.55 14.80
C PRO A 281 18.85 7.20 15.27
N TYR A 282 18.45 8.33 14.69
CA TYR A 282 17.35 9.15 15.16
C TYR A 282 16.02 8.82 14.47
N VAL A 283 14.93 8.88 15.24
CA VAL A 283 13.55 8.85 14.70
C VAL A 283 13.05 10.26 14.48
N LEU A 284 13.35 11.14 15.43
CA LEU A 284 13.15 12.59 15.37
C LEU A 284 14.43 13.27 15.83
N ARG A 285 14.61 14.55 15.48
CA ARG A 285 15.79 15.31 15.90
C ARG A 285 15.91 15.32 17.42
N GLY A 286 16.98 14.71 17.94
CA GLY A 286 17.23 14.61 19.38
C GLY A 286 16.53 13.43 20.09
N LEU A 287 15.85 12.55 19.35
CA LEU A 287 15.23 11.32 19.89
C LEU A 287 15.75 10.10 19.13
N THR A 288 16.59 9.30 19.80
CA THR A 288 17.09 8.05 19.22
C THR A 288 16.00 6.98 19.18
N LEU A 289 16.19 5.97 18.34
CA LEU A 289 15.27 4.84 18.24
C LEU A 289 15.06 4.14 19.60
N ASP A 290 16.13 3.96 20.37
CA ASP A 290 16.06 3.29 21.67
C ASP A 290 15.37 4.16 22.72
N GLN A 291 15.55 5.49 22.67
CA GLN A 291 14.85 6.42 23.55
C GLN A 291 13.35 6.52 23.22
N ALA A 292 12.99 6.41 21.95
CA ALA A 292 11.59 6.46 21.51
C ALA A 292 10.82 5.19 21.87
N ALA A 293 11.52 4.05 22.05
CA ALA A 293 10.92 2.74 22.13
C ALA A 293 10.12 2.53 23.43
N ALA A 294 8.97 1.86 23.29
CA ALA A 294 8.16 1.41 24.41
C ALA A 294 8.85 0.29 25.23
N GLY A 295 8.26 -0.06 26.37
CA GLY A 295 8.74 -1.14 27.23
C GLY A 295 8.80 -2.50 26.50
N ARG A 296 9.70 -3.38 26.96
CA ARG A 296 9.98 -4.67 26.30
C ARG A 296 8.74 -5.56 26.13
N SER A 297 7.83 -5.57 27.11
CA SER A 297 6.56 -6.30 27.02
C SER A 297 5.70 -5.81 25.86
N THR A 298 5.55 -4.49 25.71
CA THR A 298 4.82 -3.86 24.60
C THR A 298 5.47 -4.18 23.26
N LEU A 299 6.80 -4.05 23.13
CA LEU A 299 7.49 -4.37 21.88
C LEU A 299 7.31 -5.84 21.48
N THR A 300 7.36 -6.74 22.46
CA THR A 300 7.13 -8.18 22.22
C THR A 300 5.71 -8.43 21.73
N ALA A 301 4.71 -7.82 22.37
CA ALA A 301 3.31 -7.94 21.97
C ALA A 301 3.05 -7.39 20.54
N VAL A 302 3.67 -6.27 20.18
CA VAL A 302 3.59 -5.69 18.83
C VAL A 302 4.19 -6.65 17.79
N ILE A 303 5.37 -7.21 18.07
CA ILE A 303 6.04 -8.14 17.14
C ILE A 303 5.21 -9.41 16.96
N VAL A 304 4.73 -10.02 18.05
CA VAL A 304 3.92 -11.24 17.99
C VAL A 304 2.62 -10.99 17.23
N THR A 305 1.91 -9.90 17.55
CA THR A 305 0.67 -9.53 16.86
C THR A 305 0.91 -9.26 15.38
N ALA A 306 2.01 -8.59 15.01
CA ALA A 306 2.37 -8.35 13.63
C ALA A 306 2.64 -9.65 12.86
N VAL A 307 3.34 -10.61 13.48
CA VAL A 307 3.59 -11.94 12.88
C VAL A 307 2.27 -12.68 12.66
N ILE A 308 1.38 -12.71 13.65
CA ILE A 308 0.05 -13.32 13.51
C ILE A 308 -0.74 -12.63 12.39
N GLY A 309 -0.71 -11.29 12.35
CA GLY A 309 -1.36 -10.50 11.30
C GLY A 309 -0.84 -10.84 9.91
N VAL A 310 0.48 -11.00 9.73
CA VAL A 310 1.09 -11.42 8.46
C VAL A 310 0.60 -12.81 8.05
N VAL A 311 0.56 -13.77 8.99
CA VAL A 311 0.12 -15.14 8.74
C VAL A 311 -1.35 -15.20 8.30
N VAL A 312 -2.19 -14.28 8.78
CA VAL A 312 -3.62 -14.23 8.40
C VAL A 312 -3.82 -13.41 7.11
N LEU A 313 -3.18 -12.24 7.01
CA LEU A 313 -3.41 -11.26 5.96
C LEU A 313 -2.83 -11.71 4.61
N PHE A 314 -1.61 -12.24 4.58
CA PHE A 314 -0.95 -12.60 3.32
C PHE A 314 -1.69 -13.70 2.55
N PRO A 315 -2.16 -14.80 3.18
CA PRO A 315 -2.98 -15.78 2.48
C PRO A 315 -4.28 -15.20 1.92
N ALA A 316 -4.94 -14.31 2.67
CA ALA A 316 -6.17 -13.66 2.23
C ALA A 316 -5.93 -12.74 1.01
N LEU A 317 -4.88 -11.91 1.05
CA LEU A 317 -4.49 -11.06 -0.08
C LEU A 317 -4.04 -11.89 -1.29
N PHE A 318 -3.27 -12.95 -1.07
CA PHE A 318 -2.84 -13.86 -2.13
C PHE A 318 -4.05 -14.50 -2.83
N LEU A 319 -5.03 -14.97 -2.05
CA LEU A 319 -6.27 -15.53 -2.58
C LEU A 319 -7.06 -14.48 -3.38
N LEU A 320 -7.25 -13.28 -2.82
CA LEU A 320 -7.93 -12.17 -3.47
C LEU A 320 -7.29 -11.83 -4.82
N PHE A 321 -5.97 -11.60 -4.84
CA PHE A 321 -5.26 -11.29 -6.07
C PHE A 321 -5.34 -12.46 -7.06
N ARG A 322 -5.21 -13.71 -6.61
CA ARG A 322 -5.30 -14.88 -7.49
C ARG A 322 -6.67 -14.99 -8.15
N LEU A 323 -7.76 -14.81 -7.40
CA LEU A 323 -9.13 -14.86 -7.94
C LEU A 323 -9.38 -13.73 -8.94
N PHE A 324 -8.92 -12.52 -8.62
CA PHE A 324 -9.04 -11.37 -9.52
C PHE A 324 -8.21 -11.54 -10.79
N LEU A 325 -6.97 -12.02 -10.67
CA LEU A 325 -6.08 -12.30 -11.81
C LEU A 325 -6.58 -13.45 -12.71
N ARG A 326 -7.44 -14.33 -12.19
CA ARG A 326 -8.09 -15.40 -12.96
C ARG A 326 -9.37 -14.95 -13.67
N GLY A 327 -9.88 -13.76 -13.37
CA GLY A 327 -11.17 -13.28 -13.91
C GLY A 327 -12.38 -13.94 -13.25
N ASP A 328 -12.20 -14.70 -12.16
CA ASP A 328 -13.28 -15.42 -11.48
C ASP A 328 -14.29 -14.47 -10.80
N LEU A 329 -13.91 -13.19 -10.63
CA LEU A 329 -14.73 -12.13 -10.05
C LEU A 329 -15.35 -11.18 -11.09
N ASP A 330 -15.06 -11.37 -12.38
CA ASP A 330 -15.65 -10.58 -13.48
C ASP A 330 -17.06 -11.10 -13.81
N HIS A 331 -17.98 -11.03 -12.84
CA HIS A 331 -19.40 -11.33 -13.09
C HIS A 331 -20.09 -10.11 -13.72
N GLY A 332 -19.76 -9.87 -14.99
CA GLY A 332 -20.36 -8.80 -15.81
C GLY A 332 -20.44 -9.07 -17.30
N ALA A 333 -19.87 -10.17 -17.83
CA ALA A 333 -19.93 -10.50 -19.25
C ALA A 333 -20.16 -12.01 -19.50
N ALA A 334 -21.41 -12.44 -19.31
CA ALA A 334 -22.03 -13.71 -19.73
C ALA A 334 -21.50 -15.04 -19.13
N PRO A 335 -22.43 -15.91 -18.68
CA PRO A 335 -22.94 -16.92 -19.60
C PRO A 335 -24.46 -17.13 -19.53
N ALA A 336 -25.26 -16.07 -19.70
CA ALA A 336 -26.71 -16.23 -19.95
C ALA A 336 -27.03 -16.91 -21.31
N ALA A 337 -26.02 -17.10 -22.17
CA ALA A 337 -26.17 -17.75 -23.47
C ALA A 337 -25.78 -19.25 -23.48
N ALA A 338 -25.10 -19.77 -22.45
CA ALA A 338 -24.65 -21.17 -22.42
C ALA A 338 -25.66 -22.10 -21.71
N GLU A 339 -26.46 -21.57 -20.80
CA GLU A 339 -27.40 -22.35 -19.99
C GLU A 339 -28.71 -22.68 -20.72
N ALA A 340 -28.97 -22.02 -21.86
CA ALA A 340 -30.12 -22.32 -22.73
C ALA A 340 -29.88 -23.49 -23.71
N ALA A 341 -28.66 -24.05 -23.78
CA ALA A 341 -28.29 -25.06 -24.78
C ALA A 341 -27.99 -26.47 -24.22
N ALA A 342 -27.98 -26.67 -22.90
CA ALA A 342 -27.65 -27.96 -22.31
C ALA A 342 -28.90 -28.65 -21.72
N GLY A 343 -29.44 -29.62 -22.47
CA GLY A 343 -30.48 -30.53 -21.99
C GLY A 343 -29.99 -31.47 -20.87
N PRO A 344 -30.91 -32.11 -20.12
CA PRO A 344 -30.58 -32.82 -18.89
C PRO A 344 -30.00 -34.20 -19.19
N SER A 345 -28.76 -34.47 -18.74
CA SER A 345 -28.24 -35.84 -18.63
C SER A 345 -27.78 -36.13 -17.21
N ALA A 346 -28.43 -37.13 -16.61
CA ALA A 346 -28.15 -37.64 -15.27
C ALA A 346 -27.14 -38.78 -15.34
N GLY A 347 -26.15 -38.77 -14.43
CA GLY A 347 -25.19 -39.86 -14.18
C GLY A 347 -24.80 -39.93 -12.70
N PRO A 348 -24.51 -41.12 -12.12
CA PRO A 348 -24.81 -41.40 -10.72
C PRO A 348 -23.75 -40.93 -9.71
N ALA A 349 -24.25 -40.36 -8.61
CA ALA A 349 -23.48 -39.93 -7.45
C ALA A 349 -22.98 -41.12 -6.60
N ARG A 350 -21.72 -41.54 -6.79
CA ARG A 350 -21.02 -42.44 -5.85
C ARG A 350 -19.80 -41.84 -5.14
N GLY A 351 -19.52 -40.55 -5.33
CA GLY A 351 -18.40 -39.84 -4.67
C GLY A 351 -18.79 -38.79 -3.63
N ALA A 352 -20.07 -38.55 -3.36
CA ALA A 352 -20.52 -37.42 -2.54
C ALA A 352 -20.51 -37.72 -1.01
N ALA A 353 -20.84 -38.94 -0.62
CA ALA A 353 -20.99 -39.30 0.81
C ALA A 353 -19.66 -39.33 1.59
N GLY A 354 -18.58 -39.84 0.98
CA GLY A 354 -17.26 -39.88 1.63
C GLY A 354 -16.62 -38.49 1.83
N ARG A 355 -16.89 -37.54 0.93
CA ARG A 355 -16.41 -36.15 1.02
C ARG A 355 -17.16 -35.33 2.07
N SER A 356 -18.44 -35.62 2.29
CA SER A 356 -19.26 -34.97 3.33
C SER A 356 -18.78 -35.30 4.76
N ILE A 357 -18.43 -36.56 5.02
CA ILE A 357 -17.99 -37.01 6.35
C ILE A 357 -16.59 -36.48 6.70
N ALA A 358 -15.67 -36.43 5.73
CA ALA A 358 -14.34 -35.83 5.92
C ALA A 358 -14.42 -34.31 6.17
N ARG A 359 -15.28 -33.59 5.43
CA ARG A 359 -15.54 -32.14 5.61
C ARG A 359 -16.08 -31.81 6.99
N GLY A 360 -17.04 -32.59 7.49
CA GLY A 360 -17.59 -32.40 8.84
C GLY A 360 -16.53 -32.52 9.94
N ARG A 361 -15.58 -33.46 9.79
CA ARG A 361 -14.48 -33.66 10.75
C ARG A 361 -13.45 -32.53 10.72
N HIS A 362 -13.10 -32.01 9.55
CA HIS A 362 -12.16 -30.90 9.42
C HIS A 362 -12.74 -29.55 9.87
N ALA A 363 -14.03 -29.30 9.59
CA ALA A 363 -14.72 -28.10 10.08
C ALA A 363 -14.89 -28.12 11.61
N ALA A 364 -15.24 -29.28 12.18
CA ALA A 364 -15.29 -29.47 13.63
C ALA A 364 -13.91 -29.30 14.29
N PHE A 365 -12.84 -29.82 13.67
CA PHE A 365 -11.47 -29.63 14.14
C PHE A 365 -11.07 -28.15 14.13
N ALA A 366 -11.31 -27.43 13.03
CA ALA A 366 -11.04 -25.99 12.92
C ALA A 366 -11.80 -25.19 14.00
N GLY A 367 -13.09 -25.45 14.18
CA GLY A 367 -13.92 -24.80 15.20
C GLY A 367 -13.42 -25.06 16.62
N VAL A 368 -13.06 -26.30 16.97
CA VAL A 368 -12.54 -26.65 18.30
C VAL A 368 -11.17 -26.01 18.55
N THR A 369 -10.27 -26.03 17.56
CA THR A 369 -8.95 -25.40 17.68
C THR A 369 -9.01 -23.88 17.76
N LEU A 370 -10.00 -23.25 17.11
CA LEU A 370 -10.23 -21.81 17.20
C LEU A 370 -10.71 -21.42 18.60
N VAL A 371 -11.74 -22.09 19.13
CA VAL A 371 -12.28 -21.80 20.46
C VAL A 371 -11.24 -22.08 21.54
N ALA A 372 -10.53 -23.21 21.46
CA ALA A 372 -9.47 -23.55 22.41
C ALA A 372 -8.26 -22.61 22.29
N GLY A 373 -7.85 -22.25 21.07
CA GLY A 373 -6.74 -21.33 20.81
C GLY A 373 -7.03 -19.91 21.31
N VAL A 374 -8.23 -19.39 21.06
CA VAL A 374 -8.68 -18.07 21.57
C VAL A 374 -8.83 -18.09 23.09
N ALA A 375 -9.43 -19.14 23.67
CA ALA A 375 -9.56 -19.25 25.12
C ALA A 375 -8.17 -19.30 25.80
N MET A 376 -7.22 -20.03 25.23
CA MET A 376 -5.85 -20.15 25.78
C MET A 376 -4.99 -18.89 25.57
N THR A 377 -5.22 -18.09 24.53
CA THR A 377 -4.48 -16.83 24.35
C THR A 377 -5.07 -15.67 25.15
N VAL A 378 -6.37 -15.69 25.44
CA VAL A 378 -7.07 -14.62 26.17
C VAL A 378 -7.05 -14.84 27.69
N LEU A 379 -7.10 -16.09 28.16
CA LEU A 379 -7.28 -16.41 29.58
C LEU A 379 -5.99 -16.84 30.31
N ALA A 380 -4.84 -16.93 29.63
CA ALA A 380 -3.65 -17.56 30.21
C ALA A 380 -2.59 -16.60 30.76
N GLY A 381 -2.05 -16.95 31.94
CA GLY A 381 -0.96 -16.25 32.62
C GLY A 381 0.47 -16.57 32.13
N PRO A 382 0.99 -17.82 32.22
CA PRO A 382 2.39 -18.11 31.88
C PRO A 382 2.63 -18.33 30.37
N GLY A 383 3.81 -17.90 29.88
CA GLY A 383 4.14 -17.83 28.44
C GLY A 383 4.10 -19.14 27.62
N TRP A 384 4.13 -20.31 28.25
CA TRP A 384 4.01 -21.58 27.52
C TRP A 384 2.58 -21.86 27.04
N VAL A 385 1.56 -21.38 27.77
CA VAL A 385 0.15 -21.53 27.37
C VAL A 385 -0.16 -20.63 26.17
N LEU A 386 0.48 -19.46 26.10
CA LEU A 386 0.37 -18.55 24.95
C LEU A 386 1.02 -19.15 23.69
N ALA A 387 2.16 -19.85 23.85
CA ALA A 387 2.77 -20.60 22.74
C ALA A 387 1.85 -21.72 22.22
N VAL A 388 1.20 -22.47 23.11
CA VAL A 388 0.22 -23.50 22.74
C VAL A 388 -1.01 -22.88 22.07
N GLY A 389 -1.51 -21.76 22.58
CA GLY A 389 -2.62 -21.03 21.98
C GLY A 389 -2.31 -20.52 20.56
N VAL A 390 -1.11 -19.98 20.34
CA VAL A 390 -0.64 -19.56 19.00
C VAL A 390 -0.50 -20.76 18.06
N ILE A 391 0.05 -21.89 18.52
CA ILE A 391 0.14 -23.13 17.73
C ILE A 391 -1.25 -23.62 17.31
N LEU A 392 -2.23 -23.57 18.20
CA LEU A 392 -3.62 -23.97 17.91
C LEU A 392 -4.30 -23.04 16.90
N LEU A 393 -4.04 -21.73 16.97
CA LEU A 393 -4.55 -20.75 15.99
C LEU A 393 -3.90 -20.94 14.61
N VAL A 394 -2.61 -21.23 14.55
CA VAL A 394 -1.90 -21.56 13.30
C VAL A 394 -2.41 -22.87 12.72
N ALA A 395 -2.65 -23.89 13.55
CA ALA A 395 -3.24 -25.16 13.13
C ALA A 395 -4.68 -24.98 12.60
N CYS A 396 -5.47 -24.11 13.23
CA CYS A 396 -6.79 -23.73 12.74
C CYS A 396 -6.71 -23.06 11.37
N ALA A 397 -5.82 -22.07 11.20
CA ALA A 397 -5.63 -21.39 9.93
C ALA A 397 -5.20 -22.35 8.82
N ALA A 398 -4.29 -23.28 9.11
CA ALA A 398 -3.87 -24.33 8.18
C ALA A 398 -5.02 -25.29 7.82
N ALA A 399 -5.83 -25.71 8.80
CA ALA A 399 -6.99 -26.57 8.56
C ALA A 399 -8.05 -25.89 7.69
N THR A 400 -8.37 -24.62 7.96
CA THR A 400 -9.29 -23.82 7.14
C THR A 400 -8.74 -23.63 5.73
N PHE A 401 -7.43 -23.43 5.58
CA PHE A 401 -6.77 -23.33 4.28
C PHE A 401 -6.87 -24.63 3.47
N THR A 402 -6.67 -25.80 4.11
CA THR A 402 -6.84 -27.10 3.43
C THR A 402 -8.29 -27.39 3.05
N LEU A 403 -9.26 -26.89 3.81
CA LEU A 403 -10.69 -26.99 3.48
C LEU A 403 -11.04 -26.21 2.22
N VAL A 404 -10.54 -24.97 2.11
CA VAL A 404 -10.78 -24.11 0.94
C VAL A 404 -10.01 -24.60 -0.30
N ALA A 405 -8.79 -25.11 -0.12
CA ALA A 405 -7.99 -25.65 -1.22
C ALA A 405 -8.56 -26.96 -1.80
N ALA A 406 -9.38 -27.69 -1.05
CA ALA A 406 -10.05 -28.91 -1.51
C ALA A 406 -11.38 -28.64 -2.26
N GLU A 407 -11.77 -27.36 -2.41
CA GLU A 407 -12.95 -26.91 -3.17
C GLU A 407 -12.64 -26.45 -4.60
N SER A 408 -11.34 -26.34 -4.96
CA SER A 408 -10.82 -26.15 -6.32
C SER A 408 -10.30 -27.45 -6.91
#